data_AF-A0A8C0XBQ2-F1
#
_entry.id   AF-A0A8C0XBQ2-F1
#
_cell.length_a   1.000
_cell.length_b   1.000
_cell.length_c   1.000
_cell.angle_alpha   90.00
_cell.angle_beta   90.00
_cell.angle_gamma   90.00
#
_symmetry.space_group_name_H-M   'P 1'
#
loop_
_entity.id
_entity.type
_entity.pdbx_description
1 polymer ?
#
loop_
_entity_poly.entity_id
_entity_poly.type
_entity_poly.pdbx_seq_one_letter_code
_entity_poly.pdbx_strand_id
1 'polypeptide(L)'
;MADPLRERTERLLTDYLQYCAREPEPGAPEPPPSTPEAAVLRAAATRLRRRHWAFFSRYIGYQGNRVELMARMAEATFSDNRGLNWGRVVTLAAFAGTLLERGPSVVAEWKTRHEVARDCPRLVALLCARLVGQHRAWLEAQGGWDGFCQFFRTPLPLTFWRRRLIWTFLSCFLATALMYFWTQLHKF
;
A
#
# COMPACT_ATOMS: atom_id res chain seq x y z
N MET A 1 5.49 -22.91 17.54
CA MET A 1 6.63 -22.25 16.85
C MET A 1 6.16 -20.86 16.46
N ALA A 2 6.93 -19.83 16.77
CA ALA A 2 6.66 -18.46 16.33
C ALA A 2 6.61 -18.40 14.79
N ASP A 3 5.63 -17.70 14.21
CA ASP A 3 5.52 -17.48 12.77
C ASP A 3 6.28 -16.18 12.42
N PRO A 4 7.51 -16.26 11.89
CA PRO A 4 8.38 -15.10 11.75
C PRO A 4 7.82 -14.06 10.76
N LEU A 5 7.10 -14.50 9.73
CA LEU A 5 6.49 -13.60 8.75
C LEU A 5 5.32 -12.83 9.38
N ARG A 6 4.52 -13.51 10.22
CA ARG A 6 3.42 -12.89 10.97
C ARG A 6 3.95 -11.86 11.94
N GLU A 7 4.91 -12.21 12.79
CA GLU A 7 5.50 -11.29 13.76
C GLU A 7 6.12 -10.06 13.09
N ARG A 8 6.85 -10.26 11.98
CA ARG A 8 7.43 -9.17 11.20
C ARG A 8 6.34 -8.26 10.61
N THR A 9 5.26 -8.84 10.10
CA THR A 9 4.11 -8.09 9.56
C THR A 9 3.39 -7.29 10.65
N GLU A 10 3.14 -7.89 11.81
CA GLU A 10 2.50 -7.23 12.95
C GLU A 10 3.35 -6.07 13.46
N ARG A 11 4.68 -6.26 13.57
CA ARG A 11 5.62 -5.21 13.96
C ARG A 11 5.61 -4.04 12.97
N LEU A 12 5.66 -4.32 11.67
CA LEU A 12 5.61 -3.30 10.62
C LEU A 12 4.31 -2.48 10.67
N LEU A 13 3.16 -3.16 10.74
CA LEU A 13 1.87 -2.50 10.77
C LEU A 13 1.68 -1.71 12.06
N THR A 14 2.14 -2.24 13.19
CA THR A 14 2.10 -1.56 14.48
C THR A 14 2.92 -0.27 14.44
N ASP A 15 4.16 -0.32 13.95
CA ASP A 15 5.02 0.86 13.78
C ASP A 15 4.31 1.94 12.96
N TYR A 16 3.79 1.56 11.80
CA TYR A 16 3.15 2.50 10.89
C TYR A 16 1.86 3.10 11.46
N LEU A 17 0.99 2.28 12.06
CA LEU A 17 -0.29 2.75 12.59
C LEU A 17 -0.14 3.59 13.86
N GLN A 18 0.81 3.24 14.73
CA GLN A 18 1.16 4.09 15.88
C GLN A 18 1.75 5.42 15.42
N TYR A 19 2.60 5.39 14.39
CA TYR A 19 3.11 6.61 13.74
C TYR A 19 1.98 7.51 13.23
N CYS A 20 0.93 6.96 12.62
CA CYS A 20 -0.23 7.74 12.15
C CYS A 20 -1.13 8.23 13.29
N ALA A 21 -1.29 7.44 14.35
CA ALA A 21 -2.14 7.78 15.51
C ALA A 21 -1.55 8.84 16.46
N ARG A 22 -0.26 9.18 16.26
CA ARG A 22 0.47 10.12 17.12
C ARG A 22 -0.14 11.51 17.07
N GLU A 23 0.02 12.21 18.18
CA GLU A 23 -0.23 13.65 18.23
C GLU A 23 1.02 14.37 17.74
N PRO A 24 0.93 15.27 16.75
CA PRO A 24 2.06 16.10 16.38
C PRO A 24 2.34 17.09 17.51
N GLU A 25 3.30 16.77 18.38
CA GLU A 25 3.77 17.74 19.37
C GLU A 25 4.59 18.84 18.67
N PRO A 26 4.28 20.14 18.88
CA PRO A 26 5.02 21.23 18.26
C PRO A 26 6.50 21.17 18.67
N GLY A 27 7.39 21.04 17.68
CA GLY A 27 8.84 21.03 17.90
C GLY A 27 9.46 19.68 18.29
N ALA A 28 8.65 18.63 18.49
CA ALA A 28 9.18 17.28 18.71
C ALA A 28 9.63 16.64 17.37
N PRO A 29 10.80 15.98 17.32
CA PRO A 29 11.24 15.26 16.13
C PRO A 29 10.30 14.07 15.84
N GLU A 30 10.12 13.75 14.56
CA GLU A 30 9.36 12.58 14.14
C GLU A 30 10.02 11.30 14.69
N PRO A 31 9.26 10.36 15.29
CA PRO A 31 9.83 9.10 15.74
C PRO A 31 10.47 8.35 14.56
N PRO A 32 11.72 7.87 14.69
CA PRO A 32 12.36 7.14 13.61
C PRO A 32 11.61 5.83 13.32
N PRO A 33 11.61 5.36 12.06
CA PRO A 33 11.05 4.05 11.73
C PRO A 33 11.87 2.94 12.40
N SER A 34 11.20 1.94 12.99
CA SER A 34 11.87 0.82 13.68
C SER A 34 12.62 -0.12 12.73
N THR A 35 12.25 -0.14 11.45
CA THR A 35 12.78 -1.07 10.44
C THR A 35 12.88 -0.41 9.06
N PRO A 36 13.71 -0.95 8.15
CA PRO A 36 13.79 -0.45 6.77
C PRO A 36 12.44 -0.48 6.03
N GLU A 37 11.66 -1.55 6.21
CA GLU A 37 10.32 -1.68 5.63
C GLU A 37 9.34 -0.64 6.17
N ALA A 38 9.44 -0.26 7.45
CA ALA A 38 8.63 0.81 8.02
C ALA A 38 8.98 2.17 7.38
N ALA A 39 10.27 2.45 7.16
CA ALA A 39 10.70 3.66 6.47
C ALA A 39 10.13 3.74 5.05
N VAL A 40 10.20 2.63 4.31
CA VAL A 40 9.66 2.51 2.95
C VAL A 40 8.13 2.66 2.94
N LEU A 41 7.43 2.02 3.88
CA LEU A 41 5.98 2.10 4.00
C LEU A 41 5.52 3.53 4.31
N ARG A 42 6.17 4.22 5.25
CA ARG A 42 5.88 5.63 5.56
C ARG A 42 6.07 6.53 4.35
N ALA A 43 7.17 6.36 3.60
CA ALA A 43 7.44 7.13 2.39
C ALA A 43 6.42 6.85 1.28
N ALA A 44 6.13 5.57 1.00
CA ALA A 44 5.19 5.14 -0.03
C ALA A 44 3.75 5.60 0.29
N ALA A 45 3.31 5.42 1.53
CA ALA A 45 2.00 5.87 1.98
C ALA A 45 1.88 7.39 1.93
N THR A 46 2.91 8.14 2.35
CA THR A 46 2.92 9.61 2.24
C THR A 46 2.77 10.07 0.80
N ARG A 47 3.51 9.46 -0.13
CA ARG A 47 3.41 9.76 -1.56
C ARG A 47 2.02 9.45 -2.13
N LEU A 48 1.46 8.29 -1.75
CA LEU A 48 0.12 7.87 -2.16
C LEU A 48 -0.95 8.84 -1.63
N ARG A 49 -0.89 9.19 -0.35
CA ARG A 49 -1.82 10.11 0.30
C ARG A 49 -1.77 11.50 -0.31
N ARG A 50 -0.58 12.04 -0.57
CA ARG A 50 -0.43 13.33 -1.28
C ARG A 50 -1.07 13.30 -2.66
N ARG A 51 -0.85 12.22 -3.43
CA ARG A 51 -1.43 12.07 -4.78
C ARG A 51 -2.96 12.00 -4.77
N HIS A 52 -3.54 11.36 -3.76
CA HIS A 52 -4.98 11.15 -3.65
C HIS A 52 -5.58 11.89 -2.44
N TRP A 53 -5.06 13.08 -2.15
CA TRP A 53 -5.39 13.81 -0.93
C TRP A 53 -6.89 14.02 -0.74
N ALA A 54 -7.61 14.39 -1.81
CA ALA A 54 -9.05 14.62 -1.78
C ALA A 54 -9.86 13.38 -1.33
N PHE A 55 -9.34 12.17 -1.55
CA PHE A 55 -9.97 10.96 -1.04
C PHE A 55 -9.66 10.76 0.45
N PHE A 56 -8.37 10.80 0.82
CA PHE A 56 -7.94 10.50 2.18
C PHE A 56 -8.41 11.54 3.21
N SER A 57 -8.42 12.82 2.85
CA SER A 57 -8.82 13.90 3.77
C SER A 57 -10.25 13.75 4.31
N ARG A 58 -11.13 13.08 3.57
CA ARG A 58 -12.52 12.80 3.97
C ARG A 58 -12.64 11.82 5.14
N TYR A 59 -11.59 11.06 5.41
CA TYR A 59 -11.57 10.03 6.45
C TYR A 59 -10.70 10.40 7.66
N ILE A 60 -10.03 11.56 7.62
CA ILE A 60 -9.30 12.09 8.77
C ILE A 60 -10.31 12.45 9.87
N GLY A 61 -10.08 11.99 11.10
CA GLY A 61 -11.00 12.21 12.20
C GLY A 61 -12.33 11.45 12.07
N TYR A 62 -12.38 10.37 11.28
CA TYR A 62 -13.57 9.54 11.13
C TYR A 62 -14.10 9.04 12.49
N GLN A 63 -15.39 9.26 12.73
CA GLN A 63 -16.09 8.98 14.00
C GLN A 63 -16.90 7.67 13.99
N GLY A 64 -16.99 7.00 12.82
CA GLY A 64 -17.70 5.72 12.71
C GLY A 64 -16.83 4.54 13.14
N ASN A 65 -17.36 3.32 12.91
CA ASN A 65 -16.64 2.09 13.21
C ASN A 65 -15.45 1.88 12.25
N ARG A 66 -14.24 2.28 12.69
CA ARG A 66 -13.00 2.20 11.91
C ARG A 66 -12.67 0.76 11.48
N VAL A 67 -12.87 -0.21 12.37
CA VAL A 67 -12.55 -1.62 12.12
C VAL A 67 -13.48 -2.20 11.06
N GLU A 68 -14.78 -1.91 11.14
CA GLU A 68 -15.76 -2.37 10.15
C GLU A 68 -15.52 -1.73 8.78
N LEU A 69 -15.26 -0.43 8.73
CA LEU A 69 -14.94 0.26 7.48
C LEU A 69 -13.66 -0.33 6.85
N MET A 70 -12.63 -0.59 7.66
CA MET A 70 -11.40 -1.24 7.21
C MET A 70 -11.66 -2.66 6.69
N ALA A 71 -12.51 -3.45 7.36
CA ALA A 71 -12.88 -4.78 6.91
C ALA A 71 -13.52 -4.75 5.51
N ARG A 72 -14.44 -3.81 5.27
CA ARG A 72 -15.09 -3.62 3.97
C ARG A 72 -14.10 -3.16 2.89
N MET A 73 -13.21 -2.23 3.23
CA MET A 73 -12.18 -1.74 2.30
C MET A 73 -11.18 -2.84 1.93
N ALA A 74 -10.77 -3.66 2.92
CA ALA A 74 -9.92 -4.82 2.68
C ALA A 74 -10.61 -5.80 1.73
N GLU A 75 -11.86 -6.18 2.01
CA GLU A 75 -12.64 -7.08 1.15
C GLU A 75 -12.73 -6.54 -0.28
N ALA A 76 -13.18 -5.30 -0.46
CA ALA A 76 -13.30 -4.67 -1.78
C ALA A 76 -11.97 -4.60 -2.55
N THR A 77 -10.85 -4.42 -1.84
CA THR A 77 -9.52 -4.39 -2.46
C THR A 77 -9.09 -5.76 -2.98
N PHE A 78 -9.57 -6.85 -2.36
CA PHE A 78 -9.25 -8.22 -2.74
C PHE A 78 -10.27 -8.84 -3.72
N SER A 79 -11.52 -8.38 -3.73
CA SER A 79 -12.58 -8.95 -4.59
C SER A 79 -12.35 -8.72 -6.09
N ASP A 80 -11.59 -7.70 -6.47
CA ASP A 80 -11.21 -7.49 -7.86
C ASP A 80 -10.26 -8.61 -8.33
N ASN A 81 -10.62 -9.32 -9.41
CA ASN A 81 -9.85 -10.38 -10.10
C ASN A 81 -8.39 -10.02 -10.51
N ARG A 82 -7.90 -8.83 -10.15
CA ARG A 82 -6.55 -8.33 -10.40
C ARG A 82 -5.52 -8.81 -9.36
N GLY A 83 -5.95 -9.48 -8.28
CA GLY A 83 -5.06 -10.05 -7.26
C GLY A 83 -4.36 -9.01 -6.37
N LEU A 84 -3.56 -9.48 -5.41
CA LEU A 84 -2.79 -8.63 -4.51
C LEU A 84 -1.52 -8.10 -5.19
N ASN A 85 -1.19 -6.83 -4.91
CA ASN A 85 0.09 -6.23 -5.28
C ASN A 85 0.55 -5.26 -4.20
N TRP A 86 1.84 -4.90 -4.21
CA TRP A 86 2.41 -3.99 -3.20
C TRP A 86 1.72 -2.63 -3.13
N GLY A 87 1.20 -2.10 -4.24
CA GLY A 87 0.41 -0.87 -4.25
C GLY A 87 -0.88 -1.00 -3.44
N ARG A 88 -1.61 -2.11 -3.58
CA ARG A 88 -2.81 -2.41 -2.77
C ARG A 88 -2.48 -2.56 -1.28
N VAL A 89 -1.35 -3.20 -0.95
CA VAL A 89 -0.86 -3.29 0.44
C VAL A 89 -0.63 -1.89 1.02
N VAL A 90 0.06 -1.01 0.29
CA VAL A 90 0.29 0.38 0.72
C VAL A 90 -1.03 1.16 0.83
N THR A 91 -1.97 0.97 -0.09
CA THR A 91 -3.30 1.62 -0.01
C THR A 91 -4.06 1.23 1.24
N LEU A 92 -4.09 -0.06 1.58
CA LEU A 92 -4.75 -0.55 2.80
C LEU A 92 -4.10 0.00 4.06
N ALA A 93 -2.76 -0.02 4.12
CA ALA A 93 -2.02 0.55 5.24
C ALA A 93 -2.29 2.07 5.36
N ALA A 94 -2.14 2.82 4.27
CA ALA A 94 -2.37 4.27 4.24
C ALA A 94 -3.80 4.65 4.65
N PHE A 95 -4.78 3.84 4.24
CA PHE A 95 -6.17 4.04 4.63
C PHE A 95 -6.38 3.78 6.12
N ALA A 96 -5.86 2.66 6.65
CA ALA A 96 -5.91 2.37 8.08
C ALA A 96 -5.23 3.47 8.92
N GLY A 97 -4.06 3.97 8.47
CA GLY A 97 -3.37 5.09 9.10
C GLY A 97 -4.22 6.37 9.10
N THR A 98 -4.88 6.66 7.98
CA THR A 98 -5.78 7.82 7.87
C THR A 98 -6.98 7.74 8.82
N LEU A 99 -7.53 6.55 9.07
CA LEU A 99 -8.63 6.36 10.02
C LEU A 99 -8.20 6.62 11.48
N LEU A 100 -6.92 6.47 11.80
CA LEU A 100 -6.35 6.72 13.12
C LEU A 100 -5.86 8.16 13.29
N GLU A 101 -5.76 8.93 12.21
CA GLU A 101 -5.38 10.34 12.28
C GLU A 101 -6.50 11.17 12.92
N ARG A 102 -6.10 12.05 13.83
CA ARG A 102 -7.03 12.93 14.54
C ARG A 102 -7.44 14.08 13.62
N GLY A 103 -8.73 14.40 13.64
CA GLY A 103 -9.23 15.63 13.04
C GLY A 103 -8.96 16.84 13.93
N PRO A 104 -9.09 18.07 13.41
CA PRO A 104 -8.81 19.31 14.13
C PRO A 104 -9.81 19.65 15.27
N SER A 105 -10.67 18.72 15.69
CA SER A 105 -11.75 18.99 16.63
C SER A 105 -11.30 18.78 18.08
N VAL A 106 -11.16 19.89 18.82
CA VAL A 106 -10.74 19.98 20.24
C VAL A 106 -11.75 19.32 21.19
N VAL A 107 -13.04 19.28 20.85
CA VAL A 107 -14.11 18.82 21.77
C VAL A 107 -14.18 17.29 21.89
N ALA A 108 -13.68 16.55 20.89
CA ALA A 108 -13.74 15.09 20.81
C ALA A 108 -12.44 14.38 21.21
N GLU A 109 -11.41 15.12 21.62
CA GLU A 109 -10.01 14.66 21.68
C GLU A 109 -9.76 13.49 22.64
N TRP A 110 -10.34 13.55 23.85
CA TRP A 110 -10.16 12.56 24.90
C TRP A 110 -10.88 11.22 24.62
N LYS A 111 -12.12 11.29 24.12
CA LYS A 111 -12.87 10.11 23.67
C LYS A 111 -12.21 9.47 22.45
N THR A 112 -11.77 10.30 21.50
CA THR A 112 -11.04 9.85 20.31
C THR A 112 -9.71 9.19 20.67
N ARG A 113 -8.97 9.69 21.67
CA ARG A 113 -7.69 9.09 22.11
C ARG A 113 -7.85 7.65 22.61
N HIS A 114 -8.85 7.39 23.46
CA HIS A 114 -9.10 6.04 23.99
C HIS A 114 -9.60 5.08 22.90
N GLU A 115 -10.45 5.57 21.99
CA GLU A 115 -10.92 4.79 20.85
C GLU A 115 -9.79 4.46 19.87
N VAL A 116 -8.93 5.43 19.52
CA VAL A 116 -7.77 5.22 18.64
C VAL A 116 -6.77 4.24 19.25
N ALA A 117 -6.50 4.35 20.56
CA ALA A 117 -5.63 3.40 21.27
C ALA A 117 -6.21 1.97 21.26
N ARG A 118 -7.54 1.83 21.31
CA ARG A 118 -8.24 0.54 21.22
C ARG A 118 -8.31 -0.01 19.79
N ASP A 119 -8.49 0.87 18.81
CA ASP A 119 -8.69 0.49 17.40
C ASP A 119 -7.37 0.14 16.71
N CYS A 120 -6.25 0.78 17.08
CA CYS A 120 -4.93 0.50 16.51
C CYS A 120 -4.58 -1.01 16.53
N PRO A 121 -4.58 -1.73 17.68
CA PRO A 121 -4.26 -3.16 17.69
C PRO A 121 -5.29 -4.00 16.91
N ARG A 122 -6.56 -3.57 16.85
CA ARG A 122 -7.60 -4.26 16.07
C ARG A 122 -7.38 -4.14 14.57
N LEU A 123 -6.98 -2.96 14.10
CA LEU A 123 -6.63 -2.72 12.71
C LEU A 123 -5.35 -3.49 12.32
N VAL A 124 -4.35 -3.54 13.19
CA VAL A 124 -3.15 -4.38 13.00
C VAL A 124 -3.56 -5.85 12.84
N ALA A 125 -4.35 -6.38 13.78
CA ALA A 125 -4.79 -7.77 13.75
C ALA A 125 -5.59 -8.10 12.48
N LEU A 126 -6.50 -7.20 12.08
CA LEU A 126 -7.29 -7.35 10.85
C LEU A 126 -6.40 -7.38 9.61
N LEU A 127 -5.51 -6.41 9.45
CA LEU A 127 -4.62 -6.34 8.30
C LEU A 127 -3.64 -7.52 8.26
N CYS A 128 -3.09 -7.91 9.41
CA CYS A 128 -2.22 -9.08 9.52
C CYS A 128 -2.97 -10.37 9.13
N ALA A 129 -4.19 -10.57 9.63
CA ALA A 129 -5.02 -11.71 9.28
C ALA A 129 -5.32 -11.78 7.78
N ARG A 130 -5.54 -10.64 7.12
CA ARG A 130 -5.73 -10.59 5.66
C ARG A 130 -4.44 -10.87 4.90
N LEU A 131 -3.35 -10.18 5.23
CA LEU A 131 -2.08 -10.28 4.52
C LEU A 131 -1.41 -11.66 4.71
N VAL A 132 -1.24 -12.09 5.97
CA VAL A 132 -0.52 -13.32 6.31
C VAL A 132 -1.47 -14.51 6.45
N GLY A 133 -2.75 -14.31 6.75
CA GLY A 133 -3.71 -15.40 6.79
C GLY A 133 -4.22 -15.80 5.40
N GLN A 134 -4.59 -14.82 4.55
CA GLN A 134 -5.19 -15.12 3.24
C GLN A 134 -4.18 -15.04 2.09
N HIS A 135 -3.20 -14.14 2.17
CA HIS A 135 -2.26 -13.87 1.07
C HIS A 135 -0.80 -14.24 1.38
N ARG A 136 -0.59 -15.20 2.30
CA ARG A 136 0.76 -15.64 2.72
C ARG A 136 1.65 -16.07 1.55
N ALA A 137 1.16 -17.00 0.74
CA ALA A 137 1.92 -17.58 -0.35
C ALA A 137 2.35 -16.50 -1.36
N TRP A 138 1.51 -15.49 -1.58
CA TRP A 138 1.87 -14.34 -2.42
C TRP A 138 2.99 -13.50 -1.77
N LEU A 139 2.89 -13.17 -0.49
CA LEU A 139 3.93 -12.43 0.23
C LEU A 139 5.28 -13.15 0.18
N GLU A 140 5.29 -14.46 0.44
CA GLU A 140 6.51 -15.27 0.40
C GLU A 140 7.08 -15.34 -1.03
N ALA A 141 6.24 -15.54 -2.04
CA ALA A 141 6.65 -15.54 -3.45
C ALA A 141 7.20 -14.20 -3.94
N GLN A 142 6.80 -13.09 -3.31
CA GLN A 142 7.38 -11.76 -3.59
C GLN A 142 8.67 -11.48 -2.81
N GLY A 143 9.21 -12.43 -2.05
CA GLY A 143 10.40 -12.22 -1.22
C GLY A 143 10.10 -11.50 0.10
N GLY A 144 8.86 -11.61 0.60
CA GLY A 144 8.44 -11.00 1.85
C GLY A 144 8.60 -9.47 1.89
N TRP A 145 8.84 -8.94 3.07
CA TRP A 145 9.03 -7.50 3.27
C TRP A 145 10.36 -6.96 2.71
N ASP A 146 11.33 -7.84 2.42
CA ASP A 146 12.54 -7.47 1.72
C ASP A 146 12.26 -7.18 0.24
N GLY A 147 11.41 -8.00 -0.39
CA GLY A 147 10.90 -7.74 -1.74
C GLY A 147 10.05 -6.48 -1.84
N PHE A 148 9.25 -6.17 -0.81
CA PHE A 148 8.56 -4.88 -0.69
C PHE A 148 9.54 -3.70 -0.71
N CYS A 149 10.61 -3.77 0.11
CA CYS A 149 11.63 -2.73 0.14
C CYS A 149 12.30 -2.55 -1.22
N GLN A 150 12.65 -3.65 -1.89
CA GLN A 150 13.27 -3.61 -3.22
C GLN A 150 12.35 -2.96 -4.25
N PHE A 151 11.05 -3.33 -4.26
CA PHE A 151 10.05 -2.81 -5.20
C PHE A 151 9.93 -1.28 -5.13
N PHE A 152 9.93 -0.69 -3.93
CA PHE A 152 9.80 0.76 -3.76
C PHE A 152 11.13 1.53 -3.77
N ARG A 153 12.26 0.86 -3.52
CA ARG A 153 13.60 1.46 -3.64
C ARG A 153 14.07 1.59 -5.08
N THR A 154 13.58 0.76 -6.00
CA THR A 154 14.04 0.85 -7.40
C THR A 154 13.42 2.07 -8.08
N PRO A 155 14.22 3.06 -8.55
CA PRO A 155 13.72 4.00 -9.53
C PRO A 155 13.36 3.18 -10.78
N LEU A 156 12.05 3.05 -11.07
CA LEU A 156 11.44 2.36 -12.21
C LEU A 156 12.37 1.34 -12.90
N PRO A 157 12.27 0.04 -12.58
CA PRO A 157 13.27 -0.92 -13.01
C PRO A 157 13.42 -0.87 -14.53
N LEU A 158 14.67 -0.79 -15.00
CA LEU A 158 15.05 -0.81 -16.42
C LEU A 158 14.35 -1.95 -17.19
N THR A 159 13.94 -3.03 -16.50
CA THR A 159 13.15 -4.15 -17.03
C THR A 159 11.73 -3.77 -17.47
N PHE A 160 11.07 -2.81 -16.80
CA PHE A 160 9.75 -2.30 -17.20
C PHE A 160 9.84 -1.54 -18.53
N TRP A 161 10.85 -0.70 -18.68
CA TRP A 161 11.14 0.00 -19.93
C TRP A 161 11.62 -0.97 -21.01
N ARG A 162 12.51 -1.91 -20.69
CA ARG A 162 13.01 -2.92 -21.63
C ARG A 162 11.88 -3.78 -22.19
N ARG A 163 10.96 -4.25 -21.34
CA ARG A 163 9.81 -5.04 -21.79
C ARG A 163 8.87 -4.19 -22.64
N ARG A 164 8.52 -2.97 -22.21
CA ARG A 164 7.70 -2.06 -23.04
C ARG A 164 8.35 -1.77 -24.39
N LEU A 165 9.63 -1.41 -24.41
CA LEU A 165 10.38 -1.13 -25.64
C LEU A 165 10.38 -2.34 -26.56
N ILE A 166 10.67 -3.54 -26.07
CA ILE A 166 10.66 -4.77 -26.87
C ILE A 166 9.30 -5.01 -27.52
N TRP A 167 8.20 -4.85 -26.77
CA TRP A 167 6.84 -5.00 -27.33
C TRP A 167 6.51 -3.94 -28.36
N THR A 168 6.90 -2.68 -28.14
CA THR A 168 6.70 -1.60 -29.13
C THR A 168 7.52 -1.85 -30.40
N PHE A 169 8.78 -2.27 -30.26
CA PHE A 169 9.65 -2.58 -31.40
C PHE A 169 9.15 -3.79 -32.19
N LEU A 170 8.76 -4.88 -31.53
CA LEU A 170 8.16 -6.06 -32.19
C LEU A 170 6.87 -5.70 -32.91
N SER A 171 6.00 -4.89 -32.30
CA SER A 171 4.75 -4.43 -32.92
C SER A 171 5.00 -3.58 -34.16
N CYS A 172 5.95 -2.64 -34.10
CA CYS A 172 6.31 -1.81 -35.25
C CYS A 172 6.89 -2.65 -36.38
N PHE A 173 7.79 -3.59 -36.07
CA PHE A 173 8.41 -4.45 -37.06
C PHE A 173 7.39 -5.37 -37.76
N LEU A 174 6.44 -5.92 -37.00
CA LEU A 174 5.37 -6.75 -37.55
C LEU A 174 4.46 -5.94 -38.48
N ALA A 175 4.11 -4.72 -38.08
CA ALA A 175 3.29 -3.82 -38.89
C ALA A 175 3.99 -3.42 -40.21
N THR A 176 5.29 -3.10 -40.17
CA THR A 176 6.05 -2.78 -41.39
C THR A 176 6.19 -3.98 -42.32
N ALA A 177 6.41 -5.18 -41.77
CA ALA A 177 6.45 -6.41 -42.57
C ALA A 177 5.11 -6.67 -43.27
N LEU A 178 3.99 -6.57 -42.53
CA LEU A 178 2.64 -6.75 -43.10
C LEU A 178 2.33 -5.74 -44.19
N MET A 179 2.67 -4.45 -44.00
CA MET A 179 2.51 -3.44 -45.04
C MET A 179 3.37 -3.72 -46.27
N TYR A 180 4.62 -4.17 -46.08
CA TYR A 180 5.50 -4.54 -47.19
C TYR A 180 4.92 -5.69 -48.01
N PHE A 181 4.49 -6.78 -47.36
CA PHE A 181 3.86 -7.92 -48.05
C PHE A 181 2.57 -7.52 -48.76
N TRP A 182 1.73 -6.68 -48.14
CA TRP A 182 0.51 -6.17 -48.76
C TRP A 182 0.78 -5.38 -50.04
N THR A 183 1.78 -4.48 -50.01
CA THR A 183 2.15 -3.67 -51.20
C THR A 183 2.82 -4.48 -52.30
N GLN A 184 3.46 -5.61 -51.99
CA GLN A 184 4.00 -6.53 -52.98
C GLN A 184 2.92 -7.41 -53.62
N LEU A 185 1.94 -7.87 -52.85
CA LEU A 185 0.80 -8.66 -53.35
C LEU A 185 -0.11 -7.85 -54.28
N HIS A 186 -0.24 -6.55 -54.07
CA HIS A 186 -1.07 -5.66 -54.92
C HIS A 186 -0.38 -5.18 -56.21
N LYS A 187 0.88 -5.57 -56.44
CA LYS A 187 1.65 -5.25 -57.66
C LYS A 187 1.66 -6.40 -58.69
N PHE A 188 0.98 -7.51 -58.38
CA PHE A 188 0.61 -8.57 -59.31
C PHE A 188 -0.90 -8.50 -59.59
#